data_AF-A0A396LK21-F1
#
_entry.id   AF-A0A396LK21-F1
#
_cell.length_a   1.000
_cell.length_b   1.000
_cell.length_c   1.000
_cell.angle_alpha   90.00
_cell.angle_beta   90.00
_cell.angle_gamma   90.00
#
_symmetry.space_group_name_H-M   'P 1'
#
loop_
_entity.id
_entity.type
_entity.pdbx_description
1 polymer ?
#
loop_
_entity_poly.entity_id
_entity_poly.type
_entity_poly.pdbx_seq_one_letter_code
_entity_poly.pdbx_strand_id
1 'polypeptide(L)'
;MSRYIPPEEMSEAQIREQLDAEYKHWDDLKKNGCSDPAWPDGVNLNLVRNHIIYWYRLLRERTSQTVQLSMFDAGMDLRNERPLPPEVPDGYMVPTGKYPDRLNGKWDGLIFDPTI
;
A
#
# COMPACT_ATOMS: atom_id res chain seq x y z
N MET A 1 16.57 -11.91 -15.80
CA MET A 1 16.29 -10.77 -14.91
C MET A 1 15.41 -9.81 -15.70
N SER A 2 14.16 -9.60 -15.27
CA SER A 2 13.29 -8.60 -15.90
C SER A 2 13.96 -7.23 -15.76
N ARG A 3 13.93 -6.40 -16.81
CA ARG A 3 14.43 -5.02 -16.73
C ARG A 3 13.52 -4.25 -15.78
N TYR A 4 14.11 -3.47 -14.88
CA TYR A 4 13.34 -2.51 -14.09
C TYR A 4 12.69 -1.50 -15.05
N ILE A 5 11.39 -1.31 -14.91
CA ILE A 5 10.63 -0.31 -15.67
C ILE A 5 10.35 0.83 -14.68
N PRO A 6 10.87 2.04 -14.93
CA PRO A 6 10.56 3.20 -14.10
C PRO A 6 9.04 3.43 -14.08
N PRO A 7 8.45 3.86 -12.94
CA PRO A 7 7.01 4.16 -12.87
C PRO A 7 6.53 5.12 -13.97
N GLU A 8 7.39 6.07 -14.37
CA GLU A 8 7.14 7.03 -15.45
C GLU A 8 7.13 6.43 -16.87
N GLU A 9 7.44 5.15 -17.03
CA GLU A 9 7.35 4.42 -18.30
C GLU A 9 6.33 3.27 -18.26
N MET A 10 5.70 3.01 -17.12
CA MET A 10 4.74 1.91 -16.96
C MET A 10 3.42 2.18 -17.68
N SER A 11 2.87 1.13 -18.31
CA SER A 11 1.52 1.13 -18.86
C SER A 11 0.46 1.02 -17.76
N GLU A 12 -0.79 1.36 -18.07
CA GLU A 12 -1.91 1.25 -17.12
C GLU A 12 -2.07 -0.17 -16.57
N ALA A 13 -1.88 -1.20 -17.41
CA ALA A 13 -1.97 -2.60 -16.99
C ALA A 13 -0.87 -2.93 -15.97
N GLN A 14 0.35 -2.46 -16.19
CA GLN A 14 1.47 -2.68 -15.27
C GLN A 14 1.26 -1.94 -13.95
N ILE A 15 0.68 -0.73 -13.97
CA ILE A 15 0.33 0.01 -12.75
C ILE A 15 -0.75 -0.72 -11.95
N ARG A 16 -1.75 -1.30 -12.62
CA ARG A 16 -2.79 -2.12 -11.97
C ARG A 16 -2.21 -3.40 -11.35
N GLU A 17 -1.26 -4.05 -12.01
CA GLU A 17 -0.53 -5.19 -11.44
C GLU A 17 0.26 -4.80 -10.18
N GLN A 18 0.89 -3.62 -10.15
CA GLN A 18 1.56 -3.13 -8.95
C GLN A 18 0.56 -2.82 -7.83
N LEU A 19 -0.58 -2.21 -8.14
CA LEU A 19 -1.66 -2.01 -7.15
C LEU A 19 -2.07 -3.34 -6.52
N ASP A 20 -2.36 -4.37 -7.32
CA ASP A 20 -2.73 -5.70 -6.81
C ASP A 20 -1.63 -6.33 -5.95
N ALA A 21 -0.36 -6.15 -6.34
CA ALA A 21 0.78 -6.62 -5.57
C ALA A 21 0.90 -5.91 -4.20
N GLU A 22 0.73 -4.59 -4.16
CA GLU A 22 0.79 -3.80 -2.92
C GLU A 22 -0.40 -4.11 -2.00
N TYR A 23 -1.61 -4.31 -2.54
CA TYR A 23 -2.76 -4.76 -1.75
C TYR A 23 -2.49 -6.13 -1.10
N LYS A 24 -1.99 -7.08 -1.89
CA LYS A 24 -1.62 -8.40 -1.37
C LYS A 24 -0.51 -8.30 -0.33
N HIS A 25 0.45 -7.40 -0.53
CA HIS A 25 1.53 -7.18 0.43
C HIS A 25 1.01 -6.58 1.74
N TRP A 26 0.10 -5.60 1.66
CA TRP A 26 -0.55 -5.01 2.83
C TRP A 26 -1.32 -6.08 3.62
N ASP A 27 -2.12 -6.91 2.94
CA ASP A 27 -2.87 -8.01 3.58
C ASP A 27 -1.93 -9.04 4.24
N ASP A 28 -0.82 -9.38 3.60
CA ASP A 28 0.18 -10.30 4.15
C ASP A 28 0.86 -9.72 5.39
N LEU A 29 1.29 -8.46 5.34
CA LEU A 29 1.83 -7.75 6.50
C LEU A 29 0.81 -7.68 7.63
N LYS A 30 -0.46 -7.40 7.30
CA LYS A 30 -1.51 -7.26 8.29
C LYS A 30 -1.78 -8.57 9.02
N LYS A 31 -1.70 -9.70 8.31
CA LYS A 31 -1.93 -11.04 8.83
C LYS A 31 -0.72 -11.61 9.58
N ASN A 32 0.46 -11.44 9.02
CA ASN A 32 1.67 -12.16 9.44
C ASN A 32 2.70 -11.28 10.15
N GLY A 33 2.51 -9.96 10.17
CA GLY A 33 3.51 -9.00 10.65
C GLY A 33 4.72 -8.90 9.72
N CYS A 34 5.59 -7.94 10.01
CA CYS A 34 6.84 -7.70 9.30
C CYS A 34 8.04 -8.34 10.04
N SER A 35 9.16 -8.50 9.32
CA SER A 35 10.45 -8.87 9.89
C SER A 35 11.41 -7.69 10.08
N ASP A 36 10.94 -6.45 9.91
CA ASP A 36 11.76 -5.24 10.06
C ASP A 36 12.31 -5.14 11.50
N PRO A 37 13.64 -5.10 11.69
CA PRO A 37 14.25 -5.08 13.01
C PRO A 37 14.23 -3.70 13.69
N ALA A 38 13.91 -2.65 12.95
CA ALA A 38 13.97 -1.25 13.36
C ALA A 38 12.60 -0.60 13.50
N TRP A 39 11.58 -1.05 12.76
CA TRP A 39 10.25 -0.40 12.72
C TRP A 39 9.08 -1.34 13.03
N PRO A 40 8.04 -0.87 13.75
CA PRO A 40 6.84 -1.65 14.03
C PRO A 40 6.05 -1.99 12.76
N ASP A 41 5.08 -2.90 12.90
CA ASP A 41 4.23 -3.31 11.78
C ASP A 41 3.34 -2.18 11.27
N GLY A 42 2.88 -1.29 12.17
CA GLY A 42 2.07 -0.12 11.83
C GLY A 42 2.76 0.80 10.82
N VAL A 43 4.03 1.15 11.05
CA VAL A 43 4.83 1.94 10.11
C VAL A 43 4.93 1.25 8.75
N ASN A 44 5.22 -0.05 8.74
CA ASN A 44 5.33 -0.82 7.49
C ASN A 44 4.00 -0.88 6.72
N LEU A 45 2.88 -1.07 7.42
CA LEU A 45 1.53 -1.05 6.84
C LEU A 45 1.20 0.32 6.23
N ASN A 46 1.57 1.41 6.92
CA ASN A 46 1.37 2.76 6.42
C ASN A 46 2.27 3.09 5.22
N LEU A 47 3.50 2.55 5.17
CA LEU A 47 4.38 2.68 3.99
C LEU A 47 3.76 2.02 2.76
N VAL A 48 3.28 0.78 2.88
CA VAL A 48 2.59 0.08 1.78
C VAL A 48 1.31 0.80 1.38
N ARG A 49 0.54 1.32 2.35
CA ARG A 49 -0.62 2.19 2.09
C ARG A 49 -0.23 3.42 1.25
N ASN A 50 0.89 4.07 1.57
CA ASN A 50 1.39 5.20 0.79
C ASN A 50 1.81 4.80 -0.63
N HIS A 51 2.35 3.59 -0.83
CA HIS A 51 2.61 3.06 -2.16
C HIS A 51 1.31 2.87 -2.96
N ILE A 52 0.26 2.31 -2.35
CA ILE A 52 -1.06 2.16 -2.99
C ILE A 52 -1.60 3.53 -3.44
N ILE A 53 -1.52 4.56 -2.57
CA ILE A 53 -1.92 5.93 -2.92
C ILE A 53 -1.09 6.47 -4.09
N TYR A 54 0.22 6.26 -4.08
CA TYR A 54 1.11 6.65 -5.17
C TYR A 54 0.72 6.00 -6.50
N TRP A 55 0.45 4.69 -6.51
CA TRP A 55 0.05 3.99 -7.73
C TRP A 55 -1.31 4.45 -8.26
N TYR A 56 -2.29 4.73 -7.39
CA TYR A 56 -3.55 5.34 -7.80
C TYR A 56 -3.35 6.72 -8.44
N ARG A 57 -2.47 7.55 -7.86
CA ARG A 57 -2.12 8.84 -8.45
C ARG A 57 -1.51 8.67 -9.84
N LEU A 58 -0.57 7.74 -10.00
CA LEU A 58 0.07 7.47 -11.28
C LEU A 58 -0.94 6.94 -12.31
N LEU A 59 -1.84 6.03 -11.91
CA LEU A 59 -2.91 5.53 -12.78
C LEU A 59 -3.79 6.67 -13.28
N ARG A 60 -4.17 7.60 -12.40
CA ARG A 60 -4.96 8.79 -12.75
C ARG A 60 -4.21 9.69 -13.73
N GLU A 61 -2.92 9.91 -13.52
CA GLU A 61 -2.10 10.71 -14.43
C GLU A 61 -2.03 10.07 -15.82
N ARG A 62 -1.86 8.74 -15.93
CA ARG A 62 -1.85 8.02 -17.22
C ARG A 62 -3.16 8.10 -17.97
N THR A 63 -4.26 7.85 -17.27
CA THR A 63 -5.53 7.88 -17.96
C THR A 63 -5.95 9.30 -18.30
N SER A 64 -5.60 10.29 -17.47
CA SER A 64 -5.82 11.72 -17.79
C SER A 64 -4.95 12.22 -18.95
N GLN A 65 -3.73 11.70 -19.13
CA GLN A 65 -2.88 12.03 -20.29
C GLN A 65 -3.43 11.46 -21.60
N THR A 66 -4.12 10.32 -21.54
CA THR A 66 -4.79 9.71 -22.71
C THR A 66 -6.10 10.43 -23.05
N VAL A 67 -6.76 11.00 -22.04
CA VAL A 67 -7.98 11.81 -22.16
C VAL A 67 -7.61 13.30 -22.25
N GLN A 68 -6.94 13.73 -23.32
CA GLN A 68 -6.94 15.16 -23.64
C GLN A 68 -8.34 15.60 -24.08
N LEU A 69 -9.02 16.37 -23.22
CA LEU A 69 -10.09 17.33 -23.57
C LEU A 69 -11.33 16.78 -24.31
N SER A 70 -11.94 15.67 -23.88
CA SER A 70 -13.40 15.54 -24.05
C SER A 70 -14.08 16.16 -22.83
N MET A 71 -14.16 17.50 -22.87
CA MET A 71 -15.08 18.28 -22.05
C MET A 71 -16.47 17.65 -22.22
N PHE A 72 -17.03 17.12 -21.12
CA PHE A 72 -18.25 16.30 -21.05
C PHE A 72 -18.09 14.80 -21.39
N ASP A 73 -18.29 13.98 -20.35
CA ASP A 73 -18.83 12.61 -20.43
C ASP A 73 -17.93 11.44 -20.87
N ALA A 74 -16.63 11.48 -20.55
CA ALA A 74 -15.84 10.25 -20.42
C ALA A 74 -15.67 9.91 -18.94
N GLY A 75 -16.71 9.29 -18.37
CA GLY A 75 -16.69 8.72 -17.03
C GLY A 75 -15.52 7.77 -16.86
N MET A 76 -14.43 8.25 -16.29
CA MET A 76 -13.45 7.42 -15.63
C MET A 76 -14.12 6.84 -14.40
N ASP A 77 -14.61 5.60 -14.52
CA ASP A 77 -15.33 4.90 -13.47
C ASP A 77 -14.38 4.53 -12.31
N LEU A 78 -14.11 5.53 -11.46
CA LEU A 78 -13.41 5.38 -10.19
C LEU A 78 -14.31 4.70 -9.13
N ARG A 79 -15.57 4.35 -9.45
CA ARG A 79 -16.47 3.66 -8.52
C ARG A 79 -16.06 2.20 -8.27
N ASN A 80 -15.15 1.68 -9.10
CA ASN A 80 -14.57 0.34 -8.95
C ASN A 80 -13.18 0.35 -8.30
N GLU A 81 -12.68 1.48 -7.80
CA GLU A 81 -11.43 1.49 -7.02
C GLU A 81 -11.65 0.71 -5.71
N ARG A 82 -10.74 -0.23 -5.41
CA ARG A 82 -10.74 -0.89 -4.10
C ARG A 82 -10.60 0.19 -3.01
N PRO A 83 -11.26 0.05 -1.86
CA PRO A 83 -11.05 0.98 -0.77
C PRO A 83 -9.58 1.00 -0.37
N LEU A 84 -9.08 2.18 0.01
CA LEU A 84 -7.74 2.28 0.60
C LEU A 84 -7.70 1.47 1.89
N PRO A 85 -6.60 0.76 2.17
CA PRO A 85 -6.43 0.15 3.48
C PRO A 85 -6.50 1.22 4.59
N PRO A 86 -7.03 0.87 5.77
CA PRO A 86 -7.09 1.78 6.90
C PRO A 86 -5.68 2.22 7.31
N GLU A 87 -5.57 3.44 7.81
CA GLU A 87 -4.37 3.90 8.49
C GLU A 87 -4.31 3.25 9.87
N VAL A 88 -3.13 2.78 10.24
CA VAL A 88 -2.90 2.09 11.51
C VAL A 88 -1.91 2.89 12.36
N PRO A 89 -2.00 2.84 13.70
CA PRO A 89 -1.03 3.54 14.55
C PRO A 89 0.40 3.08 14.29
N ASP A 90 1.36 3.99 14.26
CA ASP A 90 2.75 3.66 13.95
C ASP A 90 3.35 2.62 14.90
N GLY A 91 3.00 2.66 16.19
CA GLY A 91 3.45 1.69 17.19
C GLY A 91 2.77 0.32 17.14
N TYR A 92 1.87 0.09 16.18
CA TYR A 92 1.13 -1.17 16.07
C TYR A 92 2.05 -2.34 15.73
N MET A 93 1.81 -3.47 16.41
CA MET A 93 2.47 -4.75 16.20
C MET A 93 1.40 -5.82 16.00
N VAL A 94 1.56 -6.65 14.96
CA VAL A 94 0.60 -7.73 14.67
C VAL A 94 0.72 -8.81 15.75
N PRO A 95 -0.28 -9.00 16.62
CA PRO A 95 -0.14 -9.90 17.77
C PRO A 95 0.01 -11.38 17.35
N THR A 96 -0.63 -11.75 16.24
CA THR A 96 -0.57 -13.10 15.64
C THR A 96 0.56 -13.25 14.63
N GLY A 97 1.43 -12.25 14.51
CA GLY A 97 2.49 -12.23 13.53
C GLY A 97 3.59 -13.23 13.82
N LYS A 98 4.52 -13.38 12.87
CA LYS A 98 5.68 -14.27 13.01
C LYS A 98 6.71 -13.75 14.02
N TYR A 99 6.79 -12.43 14.20
CA TYR A 99 7.77 -11.76 15.05
C TYR A 99 7.12 -10.62 15.89
N PRO A 100 6.14 -10.93 16.76
CA PRO A 100 5.37 -9.91 17.49
C PRO A 100 6.21 -9.20 18.55
N ASP A 101 7.13 -9.90 19.21
CA ASP A 101 7.92 -9.35 20.32
C ASP A 101 9.26 -8.72 19.89
N ARG A 102 9.52 -8.62 18.58
CA ARG A 102 10.86 -8.29 18.05
C ARG A 102 11.38 -6.91 18.45
N LEU A 103 10.47 -6.00 18.82
CA LEU A 103 10.76 -4.63 19.23
C LEU A 103 10.56 -4.38 20.73
N ASN A 104 10.27 -5.42 21.52
CA ASN A 104 10.09 -5.26 22.96
C ASN A 104 11.36 -4.65 23.59
N GLY A 105 11.19 -3.54 24.32
CA GLY A 105 12.29 -2.79 24.93
C GLY A 105 13.15 -1.96 23.96
N LYS A 106 12.83 -1.96 22.65
CA LYS A 106 13.48 -1.10 21.64
C LYS A 106 12.59 0.06 21.21
N TRP A 107 11.28 -0.07 21.41
CA TRP A 107 10.26 0.89 21.03
C TRP A 107 9.34 1.14 22.22
N ASP A 108 9.14 2.42 22.54
CA ASP A 108 8.20 2.84 23.57
C ASP A 108 6.79 2.91 22.99
N GLY A 109 5.79 2.46 23.76
CA GLY A 109 4.38 2.58 23.39
C GLY A 109 3.90 1.63 22.28
N LEU A 110 4.47 0.41 22.21
CA LEU A 110 3.98 -0.62 21.29
C LEU A 110 2.52 -0.99 21.58
N ILE A 111 1.72 -1.15 20.52
CA ILE A 111 0.29 -1.44 20.57
C ILE A 111 0.04 -2.83 19.99
N PHE A 112 -0.59 -3.71 20.76
CA PHE A 112 -0.90 -5.10 20.39
C PHE A 112 -2.42 -5.33 20.36
N ASP A 113 -3.16 -4.49 19.64
CA ASP A 113 -4.61 -4.57 19.55
C ASP A 113 -5.04 -5.37 18.31
N PRO A 114 -5.65 -6.56 18.45
CA PRO A 114 -6.06 -7.39 17.32
C PRO A 114 -7.26 -6.83 16.52
N THR A 115 -7.86 -5.73 16.98
CA THR A 115 -9.02 -5.08 16.33
C THR A 115 -8.64 -3.95 15.37
N ILE A 116 -7.44 -3.39 15.55
CA ILE A 116 -6.74 -2.60 14.53
C ILE A 116 -6.45 -3.54 13.37
#